data_AF-A0A969KQZ7-F1
#
_entry.id   AF-A0A969KQZ7-F1
#
_cell.length_a   1.000
_cell.length_b   1.000
_cell.length_c   1.000
_cell.angle_alpha   90.00
_cell.angle_beta   90.00
_cell.angle_gamma   90.00
#
_symmetry.space_group_name_H-M   'P 1'
#
loop_
_entity.id
_entity.type
_entity.pdbx_description
1 polymer ?
#
loop_
_entity_poly.entity_id
_entity_poly.type
_entity_poly.pdbx_seq_one_letter_code
_entity_poly.pdbx_strand_id
1 'polypeptide(L)'
;MAKQRASAGDGAVTFFVALAHEEHARLYRFELASCEDLLTFDLTAVIARAPIFDANVHDEPLFLVCTNGRRDLCCAKFGLPVYAAMAEYATAQTWRTSHIGGHRFAPTLVALPHGLIFGRVTTDEVATLVDAYRDGSIYDLDRLRGRSCYPPIVQAADGYLRKRSGIRELNAFRFDSLKQIDESAWDVLFSHRTTHAVHTILSKR
;
A
#
# COMPACT_ATOMS: atom_id res chain seq x y z
N MET A 1 -0.41 -8.76 -34.36
CA MET A 1 0.49 -9.49 -33.45
C MET A 1 -0.33 -10.12 -32.34
N ALA A 2 -0.22 -11.44 -32.20
CA ALA A 2 -1.11 -12.30 -31.46
C ALA A 2 -1.16 -11.97 -29.96
N LYS A 3 -2.38 -11.76 -29.42
CA LYS A 3 -2.63 -11.85 -27.98
C LYS A 3 -2.80 -13.33 -27.65
N GLN A 4 -1.73 -13.97 -27.22
CA GLN A 4 -1.84 -15.23 -26.50
C GLN A 4 -2.49 -14.91 -25.15
N ARG A 5 -3.81 -15.05 -25.04
CA ARG A 5 -4.45 -15.28 -23.75
C ARG A 5 -3.88 -16.60 -23.28
N ALA A 6 -3.01 -16.58 -22.28
CA ALA A 6 -2.81 -17.76 -21.46
C ALA A 6 -4.22 -18.15 -20.98
N SER A 7 -4.68 -19.33 -21.39
CA SER A 7 -5.81 -20.00 -20.75
C SER A 7 -5.56 -19.95 -19.25
N ALA A 8 -6.51 -19.42 -18.48
CA ALA A 8 -6.51 -19.68 -17.04
C ALA A 8 -6.63 -21.20 -16.92
N GLY A 9 -5.50 -21.84 -16.58
CA GLY A 9 -5.48 -23.26 -16.33
C GLY A 9 -6.33 -23.56 -15.10
N ASP A 10 -6.89 -24.76 -15.09
CA ASP A 10 -7.68 -25.40 -14.05
C ASP A 10 -6.81 -25.67 -12.80
N GLY A 11 -6.21 -24.62 -12.25
CA GLY A 11 -5.17 -24.67 -11.24
C GLY A 11 -5.47 -23.74 -10.07
N ALA A 12 -5.03 -24.16 -8.89
CA ALA A 12 -5.24 -23.42 -7.65
C ALA A 12 -4.78 -21.96 -7.78
N VAL A 13 -5.65 -21.04 -7.33
CA VAL A 13 -5.44 -19.60 -7.37
C VAL A 13 -5.15 -19.11 -5.96
N THR A 14 -3.95 -18.58 -5.75
CA THR A 14 -3.66 -17.85 -4.51
C THR A 14 -4.36 -16.50 -4.54
N PHE A 15 -5.17 -16.25 -3.51
CA PHE A 15 -5.97 -15.04 -3.35
C PHE A 15 -5.62 -14.32 -2.05
N PHE A 16 -5.47 -12.99 -2.13
CA PHE A 16 -5.16 -12.17 -0.97
C PHE A 16 -6.23 -11.11 -0.74
N VAL A 17 -6.58 -10.89 0.53
CA VAL A 17 -7.42 -9.77 0.97
C VAL A 17 -6.63 -8.91 1.94
N ALA A 18 -6.38 -7.65 1.57
CA ALA A 18 -5.70 -6.69 2.41
C ALA A 18 -6.68 -5.66 2.97
N LEU A 19 -6.83 -5.63 4.28
CA LEU A 19 -7.56 -4.60 5.01
C LEU A 19 -6.58 -3.51 5.42
N ALA A 20 -6.42 -2.49 4.59
CA ALA A 20 -5.43 -1.43 4.78
C ALA A 20 -5.86 -0.35 5.79
N HIS A 21 -6.28 -0.75 6.98
CA HIS A 21 -6.63 0.17 8.05
C HIS A 21 -5.37 0.78 8.68
N GLU A 22 -5.49 1.96 9.28
CA GLU A 22 -4.38 2.60 9.98
C GLU A 22 -3.85 1.74 11.13
N GLU A 23 -4.73 1.41 12.09
CA GLU A 23 -4.36 0.73 13.34
C GLU A 23 -4.33 -0.80 13.25
N HIS A 24 -5.17 -1.36 12.40
CA HIS A 24 -5.49 -2.78 12.38
C HIS A 24 -5.32 -3.31 10.96
N ALA A 25 -4.22 -2.92 10.32
CA ALA A 25 -3.85 -3.42 9.01
C ALA A 25 -3.76 -4.95 9.06
N ARG A 26 -4.40 -5.64 8.13
CA ARG A 26 -4.39 -7.10 8.11
C ARG A 26 -4.33 -7.62 6.68
N LEU A 27 -3.57 -8.69 6.48
CA LEU A 27 -3.52 -9.41 5.22
C LEU A 27 -4.02 -10.84 5.46
N TYR A 28 -4.87 -11.31 4.55
CA TYR A 28 -5.33 -12.68 4.52
C TYR A 28 -4.84 -13.35 3.24
N ARG A 29 -4.51 -14.64 3.34
CA ARG A 29 -4.12 -15.50 2.21
C ARG A 29 -5.06 -16.71 2.14
N PHE A 30 -5.57 -16.94 0.94
CA PHE A 30 -6.46 -18.05 0.61
C PHE A 30 -5.90 -18.80 -0.59
N GLU A 31 -6.24 -20.09 -0.68
CA GLU A 31 -6.08 -20.88 -1.90
C GLU A 31 -7.49 -21.22 -2.38
N LEU A 32 -7.77 -20.90 -3.64
CA LEU A 32 -9.02 -21.23 -4.32
C LEU A 32 -8.72 -22.29 -5.37
N ALA A 33 -9.68 -23.15 -5.70
CA ALA A 33 -9.51 -24.11 -6.78
C ALA A 33 -9.54 -23.40 -8.14
N SER A 34 -10.35 -22.34 -8.25
CA SER A 34 -10.46 -21.53 -9.47
C SER A 34 -10.82 -20.07 -9.15
N CYS A 35 -10.77 -19.20 -10.16
CA CYS A 35 -11.28 -17.83 -10.03
C CYS A 35 -12.81 -17.77 -9.84
N GLU A 36 -13.57 -18.81 -10.23
CA GLU A 36 -15.04 -18.82 -10.08
C GLU A 36 -15.46 -18.91 -8.61
N ASP A 37 -14.62 -19.52 -7.77
CA ASP A 37 -14.85 -19.63 -6.32
C ASP A 37 -15.00 -18.24 -5.65
N LEU A 38 -14.41 -17.20 -6.25
CA LEU A 38 -14.55 -15.81 -5.78
C LEU A 38 -16.00 -15.31 -5.82
N LEU A 39 -16.84 -15.86 -6.69
CA LEU A 39 -18.24 -15.42 -6.85
C LEU A 39 -19.09 -15.79 -5.63
N THR A 40 -18.69 -16.84 -4.90
CA THR A 40 -19.36 -17.31 -3.69
C THR A 40 -18.55 -17.06 -2.42
N PHE A 41 -17.36 -16.46 -2.54
CA PHE A 41 -16.49 -16.19 -1.41
C PHE A 41 -17.05 -15.08 -0.52
N ASP A 42 -17.17 -15.33 0.78
CA ASP A 42 -17.73 -14.36 1.73
C ASP A 42 -16.72 -13.27 2.13
N LEU A 43 -16.52 -12.32 1.21
CA LEU A 43 -15.69 -11.13 1.47
C LEU A 43 -16.22 -10.29 2.63
N THR A 44 -17.53 -10.30 2.88
CA THR A 44 -18.14 -9.52 3.97
C THR A 44 -17.67 -10.04 5.32
N ALA A 45 -17.65 -11.36 5.51
CA ALA A 45 -17.14 -11.98 6.72
C ALA A 45 -15.62 -11.75 6.90
N VAL A 46 -14.83 -11.70 5.82
CA VAL A 46 -13.41 -11.31 5.90
C VAL A 46 -13.26 -9.85 6.34
N ILE A 47 -14.01 -8.92 5.76
CA ILE A 47 -14.01 -7.49 6.14
C ILE A 47 -14.44 -7.32 7.60
N ALA A 48 -15.44 -8.08 8.04
CA ALA A 48 -15.91 -8.11 9.42
C ALA A 48 -14.94 -8.83 10.38
N ARG A 49 -13.84 -9.41 9.86
CA ARG A 49 -12.85 -10.18 10.61
C ARG A 49 -13.46 -11.33 11.40
N ALA A 50 -14.35 -12.08 10.77
CA ALA A 50 -14.96 -13.25 11.37
C ALA A 50 -13.85 -14.25 11.81
N PRO A 51 -13.91 -14.79 13.04
CA PRO A 51 -12.88 -15.69 13.58
C PRO A 51 -12.61 -16.95 12.73
N ILE A 52 -13.57 -17.34 11.89
CA ILE A 52 -13.42 -18.45 10.94
C ILE A 52 -12.24 -18.27 9.98
N PHE A 53 -11.79 -17.03 9.75
CA PHE A 53 -10.65 -16.71 8.87
C PHE A 53 -9.35 -16.40 9.61
N ASP A 54 -9.27 -16.62 10.93
CA ASP A 54 -8.04 -16.34 11.69
C ASP A 54 -6.86 -17.21 11.21
N ALA A 55 -7.13 -18.45 10.79
CA ALA A 55 -6.12 -19.34 10.19
C ALA A 55 -5.61 -18.86 8.82
N ASN A 56 -6.30 -17.91 8.18
CA ASN A 56 -5.90 -17.33 6.90
C ASN A 56 -5.10 -16.04 7.06
N VAL A 57 -4.87 -15.56 8.28
CA VAL A 57 -4.04 -14.37 8.51
C VAL A 57 -2.63 -14.65 8.00
N HIS A 58 -2.08 -13.67 7.27
CA HIS A 58 -0.77 -13.73 6.66
C HIS A 58 0.10 -12.58 7.17
N ASP A 59 1.20 -12.92 7.83
CA ASP A 59 2.06 -11.94 8.50
C ASP A 59 3.12 -11.33 7.56
N GLU A 60 3.47 -12.05 6.49
CA GLU A 60 4.42 -11.53 5.50
C GLU A 60 3.78 -10.43 4.64
N PRO A 61 4.52 -9.35 4.34
CA PRO A 61 3.99 -8.26 3.55
C PRO A 61 3.82 -8.64 2.08
N LEU A 62 3.03 -7.85 1.35
CA LEU A 62 3.03 -7.88 -0.10
C LEU A 62 3.45 -6.54 -0.68
N PHE A 63 4.31 -6.58 -1.69
CA PHE A 63 4.73 -5.43 -2.46
C PHE A 63 4.17 -5.54 -3.87
N LEU A 64 3.22 -4.67 -4.22
CA LEU A 64 2.61 -4.66 -5.54
C LEU A 64 3.21 -3.55 -6.39
N VAL A 65 3.96 -3.91 -7.42
CA VAL A 65 4.62 -2.96 -8.34
C VAL A 65 3.76 -2.75 -9.57
N CYS A 66 3.41 -1.50 -9.85
CA CYS A 66 2.64 -1.16 -11.04
C CYS A 66 3.52 -1.28 -12.29
N THR A 67 3.17 -2.21 -13.18
CA THR A 67 3.85 -2.41 -14.47
C THR A 67 2.91 -2.14 -15.65
N ASN A 68 1.78 -1.47 -15.41
CA ASN A 68 0.78 -1.20 -16.44
C ASN A 68 1.25 -0.11 -17.42
N GLY A 69 1.24 -0.44 -18.72
CA GLY A 69 1.58 0.50 -19.80
C GLY A 69 0.36 1.03 -20.59
N ARG A 70 -0.88 0.63 -20.25
CA ARG A 70 -2.05 0.95 -21.09
C ARG A 70 -2.52 2.40 -21.00
N ARG A 71 -2.42 3.01 -19.82
CA ARG A 71 -2.84 4.40 -19.59
C ARG A 71 -1.71 5.38 -19.88
N ASP A 72 -0.51 4.99 -19.49
CA ASP A 72 0.74 5.74 -19.65
C ASP A 72 1.89 4.71 -19.64
N LEU A 73 2.93 4.94 -20.44
CA LEU A 73 4.05 4.00 -20.60
C LEU A 73 5.06 4.05 -19.43
N CYS A 74 5.03 5.07 -18.58
CA CYS A 74 6.02 5.27 -17.52
C CYS A 74 6.09 4.11 -16.55
N CYS A 75 4.95 3.56 -16.10
CA CYS A 75 4.95 2.40 -15.20
C CYS A 75 5.43 1.12 -15.90
N ALA A 76 5.13 0.92 -17.18
CA ALA A 76 5.70 -0.20 -17.92
C ALA A 76 7.23 -0.05 -18.10
N LYS A 77 7.71 1.17 -18.34
CA LYS A 77 9.14 1.46 -18.55
C LYS A 77 9.94 1.38 -17.25
N PHE A 78 9.50 2.08 -16.21
CA PHE A 78 10.25 2.24 -14.96
C PHE A 78 9.85 1.23 -13.87
N GLY A 79 8.64 0.68 -13.94
CA GLY A 79 8.14 -0.29 -12.95
C GLY A 79 8.65 -1.71 -13.18
N LEU A 80 8.91 -2.11 -14.43
CA LEU A 80 9.47 -3.45 -14.72
C LEU A 80 10.85 -3.67 -14.09
N PRO A 81 11.82 -2.75 -14.18
CA PRO A 81 13.11 -2.89 -13.49
C PRO A 81 12.96 -3.00 -11.97
N VAL A 82 12.14 -2.16 -11.34
CA VAL A 82 11.90 -2.20 -9.89
C VAL A 82 11.21 -3.50 -9.48
N TYR A 83 10.25 -3.98 -10.26
CA TYR A 83 9.63 -5.28 -10.03
C TYR A 83 10.67 -6.42 -10.07
N ALA A 84 11.56 -6.42 -11.07
CA ALA A 84 12.58 -7.47 -11.18
C ALA A 84 13.52 -7.48 -9.98
N ALA A 85 14.06 -6.32 -9.59
CA ALA A 85 14.91 -6.19 -8.41
C ALA A 85 14.19 -6.61 -7.12
N MET A 86 12.91 -6.23 -6.98
CA MET A 86 12.11 -6.57 -5.80
C MET A 86 11.72 -8.06 -5.77
N ALA A 87 11.46 -8.67 -6.93
CA ALA A 87 11.19 -10.10 -7.03
C ALA A 87 12.45 -10.96 -6.80
N GLU A 88 13.64 -10.42 -7.03
CA GLU A 88 14.89 -11.07 -6.64
C GLU A 88 15.11 -10.99 -5.12
N TYR A 89 14.81 -9.84 -4.50
CA TYR A 89 15.04 -9.63 -3.06
C TYR A 89 13.93 -10.19 -2.15
N ALA A 90 12.67 -10.14 -2.58
CA ALA A 90 11.48 -10.51 -1.82
C ALA A 90 10.52 -11.34 -2.69
N THR A 91 11.00 -12.47 -3.20
CA THR A 91 10.37 -13.26 -4.27
C THR A 91 8.92 -13.63 -4.01
N ALA A 92 8.60 -14.22 -2.85
CA ALA A 92 7.23 -14.67 -2.56
C ALA A 92 6.28 -13.50 -2.27
N GLN A 93 6.82 -12.34 -1.88
CA GLN A 93 6.07 -11.16 -1.47
C GLN A 93 5.82 -10.16 -2.62
N THR A 94 6.46 -10.35 -3.78
CA THR A 94 6.48 -9.33 -4.84
C THR A 94 5.58 -9.70 -6.00
N TRP A 95 4.61 -8.83 -6.28
CA TRP A 95 3.59 -9.05 -7.31
C TRP A 95 3.55 -7.88 -8.28
N ARG A 96 3.24 -8.17 -9.54
CA ARG A 96 2.85 -7.13 -10.49
C ARG A 96 1.40 -6.75 -10.26
N THR A 97 1.08 -5.48 -10.45
CA THR A 97 -0.29 -5.01 -10.39
C THR A 97 -0.66 -4.14 -11.59
N SER A 98 -1.97 -4.00 -11.78
CA SER A 98 -2.57 -3.08 -12.73
C SER A 98 -2.37 -1.62 -12.29
N HIS A 99 -2.97 -0.67 -12.99
CA HIS A 99 -2.76 0.75 -12.71
C HIS A 99 -3.34 1.17 -11.35
N ILE A 100 -2.47 1.55 -10.42
CA ILE A 100 -2.82 2.04 -9.07
C ILE A 100 -2.87 3.58 -8.94
N GLY A 101 -2.70 4.32 -10.05
CA GLY A 101 -2.73 5.79 -10.04
C GLY A 101 -1.39 6.46 -9.75
N GLY A 102 -1.25 7.69 -10.27
CA GLY A 102 -0.06 8.51 -10.07
C GLY A 102 1.13 8.16 -10.96
N HIS A 103 0.90 7.82 -12.24
CA HIS A 103 1.96 7.54 -13.22
C HIS A 103 3.01 8.67 -13.35
N ARG A 104 2.66 9.93 -13.02
CA ARG A 104 3.63 11.06 -12.91
C ARG A 104 4.72 10.85 -11.84
N PHE A 105 4.51 9.89 -10.94
CA PHE A 105 5.40 9.45 -9.89
C PHE A 105 5.98 8.06 -10.17
N ALA A 106 5.91 7.58 -11.42
CA ALA A 106 6.40 6.25 -11.75
C ALA A 106 7.90 6.08 -11.40
N PRO A 107 8.31 4.87 -11.00
CA PRO A 107 7.45 3.70 -10.75
C PRO A 107 6.63 3.87 -9.47
N THR A 108 5.42 3.31 -9.46
CA THR A 108 4.55 3.34 -8.28
C THR A 108 4.36 1.94 -7.74
N LEU A 109 4.41 1.79 -6.43
CA LEU A 109 4.16 0.52 -5.76
C LEU A 109 3.36 0.74 -4.47
N VAL A 110 2.68 -0.31 -4.00
CA VAL A 110 2.01 -0.32 -2.70
C VAL A 110 2.58 -1.44 -1.83
N ALA A 111 2.81 -1.14 -0.55
CA ALA A 111 3.19 -2.11 0.46
C ALA A 111 1.98 -2.42 1.36
N LEU A 112 1.62 -3.70 1.46
CA LEU A 112 0.49 -4.24 2.21
C LEU A 112 0.99 -5.01 3.43
N PRO A 113 0.21 -5.08 4.53
CA PRO A 113 -1.17 -4.61 4.64
C PRO A 113 -1.34 -3.11 4.88
N HIS A 114 -0.30 -2.35 5.24
CA HIS A 114 -0.44 -0.97 5.67
C HIS A 114 -0.95 0.00 4.60
N GLY A 115 -0.93 -0.38 3.32
CA GLY A 115 -1.43 0.44 2.22
C GLY A 115 -0.55 1.64 1.94
N LEU A 116 0.76 1.54 2.19
CA LEU A 116 1.71 2.62 1.93
C LEU A 116 2.00 2.68 0.44
N ILE A 117 1.81 3.85 -0.15
CA ILE A 117 2.02 4.08 -1.57
C ILE A 117 3.35 4.80 -1.76
N PHE A 118 4.21 4.25 -2.60
CA PHE A 118 5.49 4.85 -2.96
C PHE A 118 5.52 5.26 -4.42
N GLY A 119 6.38 6.22 -4.73
CA GLY A 119 6.66 6.70 -6.07
C GLY A 119 8.15 6.99 -6.27
N ARG A 120 8.61 6.92 -7.51
CA ARG A 120 9.99 7.24 -7.92
C ARG A 120 11.07 6.39 -7.23
N VAL A 121 10.69 5.19 -6.78
CA VAL A 121 11.63 4.22 -6.22
C VAL A 121 12.57 3.75 -7.33
N THR A 122 13.85 3.66 -7.03
CA THR A 122 14.90 3.16 -7.92
C THR A 122 15.22 1.71 -7.59
N THR A 123 15.94 1.01 -8.47
CA THR A 123 16.28 -0.40 -8.27
C THR A 123 17.24 -0.62 -7.09
N ASP A 124 18.14 0.32 -6.83
CA ASP A 124 19.10 0.30 -5.72
C ASP A 124 18.45 0.61 -4.36
N GLU A 125 17.29 1.27 -4.34
CA GLU A 125 16.53 1.55 -3.11
C GLU A 125 15.65 0.37 -2.65
N VAL A 126 15.51 -0.69 -3.47
CA VAL A 126 14.55 -1.78 -3.22
C VAL A 126 14.81 -2.52 -1.91
N ALA A 127 16.05 -2.94 -1.65
CA ALA A 127 16.38 -3.70 -0.45
C ALA A 127 16.08 -2.86 0.81
N THR A 128 16.54 -1.61 0.82
CA THR A 128 16.30 -0.65 1.90
C THR A 128 14.80 -0.40 2.13
N LEU A 129 14.00 -0.31 1.07
CA LEU A 129 12.55 -0.16 1.18
C LEU A 129 11.92 -1.38 1.87
N VAL A 130 12.27 -2.58 1.39
CA VAL A 130 11.71 -3.85 1.90
C VAL A 130 12.08 -4.05 3.36
N ASP A 131 13.35 -3.86 3.72
CA ASP A 131 13.84 -4.06 5.08
C ASP A 131 13.24 -3.04 6.04
N ALA A 132 13.24 -1.75 5.67
CA ALA A 132 12.61 -0.73 6.49
C ALA A 132 11.13 -1.03 6.75
N TYR A 133 10.39 -1.51 5.74
CA TYR A 133 8.99 -1.87 5.90
C TYR A 133 8.81 -3.07 6.84
N ARG A 134 9.65 -4.10 6.72
CA ARG A 134 9.67 -5.26 7.63
C ARG A 134 9.96 -4.83 9.08
N ASP A 135 10.83 -3.84 9.23
CA ASP A 135 11.19 -3.25 10.53
C ASP A 135 10.13 -2.25 11.05
N GLY A 136 8.98 -2.12 10.38
CA GLY A 136 7.90 -1.24 10.82
C GLY A 136 8.22 0.24 10.62
N SER A 137 8.98 0.59 9.58
CA SER A 137 9.38 1.95 9.25
C SER A 137 9.25 2.32 7.76
N ILE A 138 9.27 3.61 7.48
CA ILE A 138 9.31 4.18 6.13
C ILE A 138 10.76 4.52 5.80
N TYR A 139 11.35 3.88 4.78
CA TYR A 139 12.76 4.10 4.43
C TYR A 139 13.06 5.56 4.03
N ASP A 140 12.20 6.16 3.19
CA ASP A 140 12.35 7.50 2.66
C ASP A 140 10.99 8.21 2.50
N LEU A 141 10.87 9.39 3.12
CA LEU A 141 9.68 10.23 3.09
C LEU A 141 9.51 11.02 1.79
N ASP A 142 10.55 11.16 0.96
CA ASP A 142 10.45 11.77 -0.37
C ASP A 142 9.88 10.80 -1.41
N ARG A 143 9.90 9.51 -1.10
CA ARG A 143 9.33 8.43 -1.91
C ARG A 143 7.91 8.09 -1.47
N LEU A 144 7.55 8.42 -0.24
CA LEU A 144 6.20 8.23 0.30
C LEU A 144 5.19 9.17 -0.40
N ARG A 145 4.14 8.57 -0.94
CA ARG A 145 2.99 9.30 -1.51
C ARG A 145 1.81 9.39 -0.56
N GLY A 146 1.78 8.56 0.48
CA GLY A 146 0.74 8.53 1.51
C GLY A 146 0.26 7.11 1.81
N ARG A 147 -0.75 7.03 2.68
CA ARG A 147 -1.44 5.78 3.05
C ARG A 147 -2.81 5.73 2.36
N SER A 148 -3.17 4.59 1.79
CA SER A 148 -4.37 4.42 0.95
C SER A 148 -5.69 4.65 1.70
N CYS A 149 -5.73 4.43 3.01
CA CYS A 149 -6.91 4.67 3.83
C CYS A 149 -7.20 6.15 4.11
N TYR A 150 -6.23 7.04 3.85
CA TYR A 150 -6.42 8.46 4.08
C TYR A 150 -6.94 9.17 2.83
N PRO A 151 -7.82 10.17 2.97
CA PRO A 151 -8.11 11.08 1.88
C PRO A 151 -6.87 11.91 1.52
N PRO A 152 -6.77 12.46 0.29
CA PRO A 152 -5.55 13.13 -0.19
C PRO A 152 -5.05 14.27 0.71
N ILE A 153 -5.95 15.04 1.32
CA ILE A 153 -5.59 16.15 2.21
C ILE A 153 -4.90 15.67 3.50
N VAL A 154 -5.29 14.49 4.00
CA VAL A 154 -4.71 13.85 5.18
C VAL A 154 -3.38 13.18 4.82
N GLN A 155 -3.25 12.59 3.62
CA GLN A 155 -1.98 12.07 3.12
C GLN A 155 -0.90 13.17 3.05
N ALA A 156 -1.26 14.35 2.56
CA ALA A 156 -0.36 15.50 2.51
C ALA A 156 0.06 15.97 3.92
N ALA A 157 -0.90 16.01 4.86
CA ALA A 157 -0.65 16.40 6.24
C ALA A 157 0.24 15.38 6.99
N ASP A 158 0.00 14.08 6.83
CA ASP A 158 0.84 12.99 7.38
C ASP A 158 2.27 13.08 6.84
N GLY A 159 2.42 13.24 5.51
CA GLY A 159 3.73 13.42 4.88
C GLY A 159 4.48 14.65 5.42
N TYR A 160 3.80 15.78 5.59
CA TYR A 160 4.37 16.99 6.19
C TYR A 160 4.79 16.76 7.65
N LEU A 161 3.92 16.17 8.48
CA LEU A 161 4.19 15.89 9.88
C LEU A 161 5.42 14.98 10.04
N ARG A 162 5.50 13.91 9.26
CA ARG A 162 6.65 12.98 9.27
C ARG A 162 7.94 13.67 8.85
N LYS A 163 7.91 14.50 7.80
CA LYS A 163 9.11 15.25 7.37
C LYS A 163 9.57 16.25 8.41
N ARG A 164 8.64 16.95 9.06
CA ARG A 164 8.97 17.94 10.10
C ARG A 164 9.49 17.30 11.39
N SER A 165 8.92 16.16 11.78
CA SER A 165 9.31 15.46 13.01
C SER A 165 10.51 14.52 12.83
N GLY A 166 10.79 14.08 11.60
CA GLY A 166 11.77 13.04 11.30
C GLY A 166 11.28 11.61 11.63
N ILE A 167 10.05 11.45 12.11
CA ILE A 167 9.52 10.17 12.58
C ILE A 167 9.09 9.30 11.40
N ARG A 168 9.67 8.10 11.32
CA ARG A 168 9.51 7.15 10.19
C ARG A 168 8.75 5.89 10.54
N GLU A 169 8.46 5.62 11.81
CA GLU A 169 7.72 4.41 12.21
C GLU A 169 6.32 4.40 11.56
N LEU A 170 5.89 3.25 11.04
CA LEU A 170 4.63 3.14 10.28
C LEU A 170 3.42 3.58 11.10
N ASN A 171 3.44 3.22 12.39
CA ASN A 171 2.34 3.39 13.32
C ASN A 171 2.57 4.55 14.31
N ALA A 172 3.57 5.41 14.11
CA ALA A 172 3.84 6.54 15.03
C ALA A 172 2.62 7.43 15.28
N PHE A 173 1.87 7.72 14.21
CA PHE A 173 0.75 8.65 14.24
C PHE A 173 -0.59 7.92 14.06
N ARG A 174 -1.61 8.45 14.73
CA ARG A 174 -3.03 8.13 14.53
C ARG A 174 -3.73 9.36 13.97
N PHE A 175 -4.47 9.21 12.89
CA PHE A 175 -5.37 10.23 12.38
C PHE A 175 -6.60 10.33 13.28
N ASP A 176 -6.84 11.51 13.88
CA ASP A 176 -7.95 11.71 14.81
C ASP A 176 -9.14 12.39 14.12
N SER A 177 -8.91 13.48 13.40
CA SER A 177 -10.00 14.22 12.75
C SER A 177 -9.54 15.11 11.59
N LEU A 178 -10.49 15.40 10.71
CA LEU A 178 -10.35 16.34 9.61
C LEU A 178 -11.49 17.37 9.72
N LYS A 179 -11.15 18.64 9.92
CA LYS A 179 -12.12 19.73 10.00
C LYS A 179 -11.86 20.75 8.90
N GLN A 180 -12.86 21.01 8.06
CA GLN A 180 -12.78 22.11 7.12
C GLN A 180 -12.92 23.44 7.87
N ILE A 181 -11.99 24.36 7.64
CA ILE A 181 -11.99 25.69 8.25
C ILE A 181 -12.27 26.80 7.23
N ASP A 182 -12.02 26.54 5.94
CA ASP A 182 -12.32 27.42 4.82
C ASP A 182 -12.54 26.60 3.53
N GLU A 183 -12.92 27.24 2.42
CA GLU A 183 -13.18 26.57 1.12
C GLU A 183 -11.99 25.73 0.63
N SER A 184 -10.76 26.15 0.94
CA SER A 184 -9.51 25.51 0.50
C SER A 184 -8.57 25.14 1.66
N ALA A 185 -9.05 25.12 2.90
CA ALA A 185 -8.23 24.86 4.08
C ALA A 185 -8.89 23.91 5.09
N TRP A 186 -8.07 23.01 5.62
CA TRP A 186 -8.46 22.01 6.60
C TRP A 186 -7.47 21.94 7.75
N ASP A 187 -7.99 21.80 8.97
CA ASP A 187 -7.23 21.33 10.10
C ASP A 187 -7.25 19.80 10.11
N VAL A 188 -6.06 19.21 10.09
CA VAL A 188 -5.85 17.76 10.20
C VAL A 188 -5.20 17.47 11.54
N LEU A 189 -5.87 16.67 12.36
CA LEU A 189 -5.41 16.32 13.70
C LEU A 189 -4.82 14.91 13.70
N PHE A 190 -3.61 14.80 14.23
CA PHE A 190 -2.96 13.52 14.52
C PHE A 190 -2.53 13.43 15.98
N SER A 191 -2.56 12.23 16.54
CA SER A 191 -1.96 11.91 17.84
C SER A 191 -0.77 10.99 17.65
N HIS A 192 0.35 11.28 18.30
CA HIS A 192 1.44 10.33 18.41
C HIS A 192 1.03 9.19 19.36
N ARG A 193 1.16 7.93 18.94
CA ARG A 193 0.62 6.78 19.69
C ARG A 193 1.26 6.60 21.06
N THR A 194 2.58 6.74 21.14
CA THR A 194 3.33 6.51 22.39
C THR A 194 3.33 7.71 23.33
N THR A 195 3.57 8.92 22.81
CA THR A 195 3.69 10.13 23.65
C THR A 195 2.36 10.81 23.90
N HIS A 196 1.31 10.42 23.17
CA HIS A 196 0.01 11.10 23.14
C HIS A 196 0.09 12.59 22.75
N ALA A 197 1.20 13.02 22.16
CA ALA A 197 1.34 14.37 21.65
C ALA A 197 0.36 14.59 20.49
N VAL A 198 -0.35 15.71 20.53
CA VAL A 198 -1.35 16.07 19.52
C VAL A 198 -0.74 17.08 18.54
N HIS A 199 -0.94 16.84 17.25
CA HIS A 199 -0.41 17.62 16.14
C HIS A 199 -1.56 18.11 15.25
N THR A 200 -1.76 19.43 15.21
CA THR A 200 -2.68 20.06 14.26
C THR A 200 -1.90 20.57 13.06
N ILE A 201 -2.22 20.06 11.88
CA ILE A 201 -1.62 20.46 10.61
C ILE A 201 -2.65 21.21 9.78
N LEU A 202 -2.35 22.47 9.48
CA LEU A 202 -3.10 23.24 8.49
C LEU A 202 -2.72 22.75 7.08
N SER A 203 -3.66 22.10 6.40
CA SER A 203 -3.49 21.57 5.05
C SER A 203 -4.35 22.38 4.08
N LYS A 204 -3.74 22.84 2.98
CA LYS A 204 -4.41 23.66 1.97
C LYS A 204 -4.40 22.94 0.62
N ARG A 205 -5.47 23.12 -0.16
CA ARG A 205 -5.59 22.58 -1.52
C ARG A 205 -5.14 23.61 -2.55
#